data_AF-A0A968J4A5-F1
#
_entry.id   AF-A0A968J4A5-F1
#
_cell.length_a   1.000
_cell.length_b   1.000
_cell.length_c   1.000
_cell.angle_alpha   90.00
_cell.angle_beta   90.00
_cell.angle_gamma   90.00
#
_symmetry.space_group_name_H-M   'P 1'
#
loop_
_entity.id
_entity.type
_entity.pdbx_description
1 polymer ?
#
loop_
_entity_poly.entity_id
_entity_poly.type
_entity_poly.pdbx_seq_one_letter_code
_entity_poly.pdbx_strand_id
1 'polypeptide(L)'
;MAQAMQPMPLQIAQAQISPGGTDSFSVVAENRVTINAGGDFDGDPLDDSDDALIYGGDGFTFNTSPTLPVQRDEQGNPITDEQGRPILVENAVAVSAAYSQINAPNNPYAGLIPPTIVPDQIVEVQSYQGLRNQTLAERIPPGTPTQTFNSSQNPINNAADWANKFPSGGEAGSPTVVEVTNGLNVPDGVDIAHQVIILLNGGLNFNGSGHTLNDVVLVTNNGNINLATVQATDTAILSSGGINMNGGARFAGSSLIANNGSLNFNGATSSIDPEDTLQIVVQQDLTFNASANTRGELRAGEISRLTAMPRWLGLSGRKAISPSTVGPQ
;
A
#
# COMPACT_ATOMS: atom_id res chain seq x y z
N MET A 1 36.83 6.52 24.18
CA MET A 1 35.48 6.07 24.59
C MET A 1 34.54 6.41 23.45
N ALA A 2 34.20 5.43 22.62
CA ALA A 2 33.29 5.64 21.49
C ALA A 2 31.85 5.56 22.02
N GLN A 3 31.10 6.66 21.89
CA GLN A 3 29.67 6.65 22.18
C GLN A 3 28.96 5.86 21.08
N ALA A 4 28.24 4.81 21.48
CA ALA A 4 27.36 4.07 20.60
C ALA A 4 26.20 4.98 20.18
N MET A 5 26.09 5.29 18.88
CA MET A 5 24.91 5.92 18.32
C MET A 5 23.74 4.95 18.46
N GLN A 6 22.68 5.38 19.13
CA GLN A 6 21.44 4.62 19.17
C GLN A 6 20.79 4.63 17.78
N PRO A 7 20.20 3.51 17.33
CA PRO A 7 19.48 3.47 16.07
C PRO A 7 18.29 4.45 16.14
N MET A 8 18.23 5.39 15.19
CA MET A 8 17.04 6.24 15.04
C MET A 8 15.90 5.40 14.46
N PRO A 9 14.66 5.55 14.95
CA PRO A 9 13.49 4.95 14.33
C PRO A 9 13.37 5.46 12.88
N LEU A 10 13.00 4.54 11.98
CA LEU A 10 12.76 4.82 10.56
C LEU A 10 11.79 6.00 10.42
N GLN A 11 12.28 7.10 9.83
CA GLN A 11 11.44 8.14 9.28
C GLN A 11 11.46 7.95 7.77
N ILE A 12 10.49 7.19 7.24
CA ILE A 12 10.30 7.06 5.80
C ILE A 12 10.04 8.48 5.29
N ALA A 13 10.89 8.97 4.40
CA ALA A 13 10.69 10.26 3.76
C ALA A 13 9.42 10.17 2.92
N GLN A 14 8.33 10.61 3.53
CA GLN A 14 7.05 10.84 2.90
C GLN A 14 7.33 11.69 1.67
N ALA A 15 6.89 11.24 0.50
CA ALA A 15 6.95 12.05 -0.71
C ALA A 15 6.50 13.48 -0.36
N GLN A 16 7.40 14.46 -0.47
CA GLN A 16 7.08 15.83 -0.10
C GLN A 16 6.06 16.36 -1.10
N ILE A 17 4.83 16.44 -0.63
CA ILE A 17 3.67 17.03 -1.27
C ILE A 17 3.94 18.53 -1.43
N SER A 18 3.93 19.03 -2.67
CA SER A 18 3.89 20.48 -2.89
C SER A 18 2.51 21.02 -2.48
N PRO A 19 2.43 22.16 -1.76
CA PRO A 19 1.18 22.68 -1.24
C PRO A 19 0.40 23.38 -2.36
N GLY A 20 -0.46 22.60 -3.00
CA GLY A 20 -1.51 23.06 -3.92
C GLY A 20 -2.90 22.52 -3.55
N GLY A 21 -3.08 22.07 -2.31
CA GLY A 21 -4.35 21.81 -1.62
C GLY A 21 -5.13 20.57 -2.05
N THR A 22 -4.93 19.41 -1.37
CA THR A 22 -5.85 18.23 -1.35
C THR A 22 -5.39 17.03 -0.47
N ASP A 23 -4.99 17.26 0.78
CA ASP A 23 -4.56 16.17 1.69
C ASP A 23 -5.72 15.42 2.40
N SER A 24 -6.70 14.83 1.68
CA SER A 24 -7.79 14.11 2.38
C SER A 24 -8.27 12.78 1.78
N PHE A 25 -7.80 12.34 0.62
CA PHE A 25 -8.27 11.08 0.01
C PHE A 25 -7.35 9.89 0.30
N SER A 26 -7.92 8.82 0.84
CA SER A 26 -7.23 7.55 1.12
C SER A 26 -7.20 6.62 -0.09
N VAL A 27 -8.15 6.81 -1.01
CA VAL A 27 -8.23 6.12 -2.30
C VAL A 27 -8.26 7.16 -3.40
N VAL A 28 -7.21 7.19 -4.23
CA VAL A 28 -7.11 8.16 -5.32
C VAL A 28 -6.84 7.46 -6.64
N ALA A 29 -7.71 7.71 -7.63
CA ALA A 29 -7.56 7.27 -9.01
C ALA A 29 -7.75 8.44 -9.98
N GLU A 30 -6.85 8.59 -10.96
CA GLU A 30 -7.07 9.57 -12.05
C GLU A 30 -8.25 9.16 -12.94
N ASN A 31 -8.48 7.86 -13.09
CA ASN A 31 -9.60 7.29 -13.84
C ASN A 31 -10.77 6.91 -12.92
N ARG A 32 -11.26 5.67 -13.00
CA ARG A 32 -12.50 5.24 -12.36
C ARG A 32 -12.27 4.37 -11.14
N VAL A 33 -12.98 4.67 -10.06
CA VAL A 33 -13.04 3.75 -8.91
C VAL A 33 -14.22 2.79 -9.05
N THR A 34 -13.97 1.49 -9.17
CA THR A 34 -15.04 0.47 -9.16
C THR A 34 -15.03 -0.28 -7.84
N ILE A 35 -16.13 -0.35 -7.09
CA ILE A 35 -16.31 -1.14 -5.87
C ILE A 35 -17.36 -2.22 -6.13
N ASN A 36 -16.95 -3.48 -6.13
CA ASN A 36 -17.85 -4.59 -6.49
C ASN A 36 -18.64 -5.20 -5.33
N ALA A 37 -18.04 -5.31 -4.14
CA ALA A 37 -18.61 -6.06 -3.02
C ALA A 37 -18.81 -5.22 -1.76
N GLY A 38 -18.91 -3.89 -1.92
CA GLY A 38 -19.04 -2.95 -0.83
C GLY A 38 -17.74 -2.83 -0.03
N GLY A 39 -17.89 -2.69 1.28
CA GLY A 39 -16.83 -2.55 2.26
C GLY A 39 -17.01 -1.31 3.12
N ASP A 40 -16.29 -1.26 4.23
CA ASP A 40 -16.41 -0.20 5.22
C ASP A 40 -15.31 0.86 5.10
N PHE A 41 -15.70 2.10 4.78
CA PHE A 41 -14.84 3.27 4.64
C PHE A 41 -15.13 4.34 5.72
N ASP A 42 -16.15 4.14 6.56
CA ASP A 42 -16.57 5.03 7.68
C ASP A 42 -15.79 4.73 8.96
N GLY A 43 -15.02 3.64 8.97
CA GLY A 43 -14.12 3.34 10.07
C GLY A 43 -14.84 3.19 11.42
N ASP A 44 -14.37 3.88 12.45
CA ASP A 44 -15.11 4.01 13.70
C ASP A 44 -16.06 5.22 13.55
N PRO A 45 -17.39 5.00 13.62
CA PRO A 45 -18.38 6.07 13.52
C PRO A 45 -18.13 7.34 14.37
N LEU A 46 -17.35 7.25 15.44
CA LEU A 46 -17.07 8.38 16.33
C LEU A 46 -15.67 8.99 16.12
N ASP A 47 -14.88 8.45 15.20
CA ASP A 47 -13.51 8.87 14.90
C ASP A 47 -13.38 9.21 13.41
N ASP A 48 -13.52 10.48 13.06
CA ASP A 48 -13.32 10.95 11.69
C ASP A 48 -11.88 10.77 11.18
N SER A 49 -10.95 10.40 12.07
CA SER A 49 -9.54 10.30 11.72
C SER A 49 -9.20 8.99 10.98
N ASP A 50 -10.06 7.97 11.04
CA ASP A 50 -9.87 6.70 10.34
C ASP A 50 -10.73 6.57 9.07
N ASP A 51 -11.54 7.60 8.77
CA ASP A 51 -12.32 7.72 7.54
C ASP A 51 -11.46 7.57 6.28
N ALA A 52 -12.02 6.86 5.30
CA ALA A 52 -11.40 6.67 4.01
C ALA A 52 -12.18 7.35 2.90
N LEU A 53 -11.75 8.56 2.55
CA LEU A 53 -12.35 9.31 1.46
C LEU A 53 -11.87 8.80 0.09
N ILE A 54 -12.75 8.85 -0.91
CA ILE A 54 -12.53 8.30 -2.25
C ILE A 54 -12.55 9.42 -3.29
N TYR A 55 -11.52 9.47 -4.15
CA TYR A 55 -11.50 10.26 -5.36
C TYR A 55 -11.38 9.37 -6.61
N GLY A 56 -12.27 9.58 -7.59
CA GLY A 56 -12.17 8.99 -8.92
C GLY A 56 -12.32 10.06 -9.99
N GLY A 57 -11.23 10.38 -10.71
CA GLY A 57 -11.22 11.47 -11.69
C GLY A 57 -12.23 11.30 -12.83
N ASP A 58 -12.33 10.11 -13.43
CA ASP A 58 -13.37 9.79 -14.44
C ASP A 58 -14.72 9.35 -13.81
N GLY A 59 -14.75 9.24 -12.48
CA GLY A 59 -15.93 8.91 -11.68
C GLY A 59 -15.84 7.55 -10.99
N PHE A 60 -16.99 6.92 -10.75
CA PHE A 60 -17.05 5.68 -9.95
C PHE A 60 -18.20 4.73 -10.33
N THR A 61 -18.01 3.45 -9.98
CA THR A 61 -19.02 2.39 -10.07
C THR A 61 -19.09 1.62 -8.76
N PHE A 62 -20.19 1.71 -8.02
CA PHE A 62 -20.46 0.91 -6.83
C PHE A 62 -21.54 -0.14 -7.16
N ASN A 63 -21.12 -1.37 -7.48
CA ASN A 63 -22.06 -2.45 -7.78
C ASN A 63 -22.76 -2.98 -6.53
N THR A 64 -22.09 -2.87 -5.38
CA THR A 64 -22.66 -3.09 -4.04
C THR A 64 -22.35 -1.86 -3.20
N SER A 65 -23.31 -1.37 -2.41
CA SER A 65 -23.16 -0.15 -1.63
C SER A 65 -22.10 -0.33 -0.52
N PRO A 66 -21.00 0.43 -0.55
CA PRO A 66 -20.07 0.48 0.58
C PRO A 66 -20.69 1.24 1.77
N THR A 67 -20.18 1.01 2.98
CA THR A 67 -20.36 1.93 4.10
C THR A 67 -19.42 3.11 3.87
N LEU A 68 -19.99 4.30 3.64
CA LEU A 68 -19.23 5.54 3.44
C LEU A 68 -19.33 6.43 4.68
N PRO A 69 -18.32 7.29 4.92
CA PRO A 69 -18.36 8.32 5.96
C PRO A 69 -19.59 9.22 5.87
N VAL A 70 -20.33 9.34 6.99
CA VAL A 70 -21.54 10.17 7.09
C VAL A 70 -21.46 11.19 8.20
N GLN A 71 -22.15 12.31 8.03
CA GLN A 71 -22.30 13.31 9.08
C GLN A 71 -23.07 12.72 10.27
N ARG A 72 -22.62 13.01 11.48
CA ARG A 72 -23.21 12.50 12.72
C ARG A 72 -23.50 13.61 13.71
N ASP A 73 -24.51 13.39 14.55
CA ASP A 73 -24.79 14.24 15.71
C ASP A 73 -23.79 13.96 16.85
N GLU A 74 -23.90 14.72 17.94
CA GLU A 74 -23.05 14.55 19.13
C GLU A 74 -23.21 13.19 19.82
N GLN A 75 -24.24 12.41 19.48
CA GLN A 75 -24.48 11.07 20.00
C GLN A 75 -23.99 9.97 19.05
N GLY A 76 -23.42 10.34 17.89
CA GLY A 76 -22.91 9.42 16.87
C GLY A 76 -23.98 8.90 15.90
N ASN A 77 -25.22 9.40 15.97
CA ASN A 77 -26.26 8.97 15.04
C ASN A 77 -26.08 9.67 13.68
N PRO A 78 -26.27 8.98 12.56
CA PRO A 78 -26.23 9.61 11.24
C PRO A 78 -27.28 10.73 11.11
N ILE A 79 -26.84 11.89 10.65
CA ILE A 79 -27.74 12.99 10.24
C ILE A 79 -28.33 12.62 8.88
N THR A 80 -29.65 12.72 8.74
CA THR A 80 -30.39 12.31 7.55
C THR A 80 -31.03 13.47 6.80
N ASP A 81 -31.25 13.30 5.49
CA ASP A 81 -32.01 14.23 4.65
C ASP A 81 -33.53 14.09 4.84
N GLU A 82 -34.32 14.87 4.09
CA GLU A 82 -35.80 14.84 4.15
C GLU A 82 -36.39 13.47 3.75
N GLN A 83 -35.62 12.63 3.05
CA GLN A 83 -35.99 11.29 2.61
C GLN A 83 -35.46 10.20 3.58
N GLY A 84 -34.81 10.59 4.68
CA GLY A 84 -34.25 9.68 5.67
C GLY A 84 -32.92 9.04 5.26
N ARG A 85 -32.26 9.54 4.21
CA ARG A 85 -30.95 9.05 3.77
C ARG A 85 -29.82 9.70 4.57
N PRO A 86 -28.83 8.95 5.07
CA PRO A 86 -27.66 9.54 5.70
C PRO A 86 -26.93 10.50 4.76
N ILE A 87 -26.53 11.66 5.29
CA ILE A 87 -25.79 12.68 4.55
C ILE A 87 -24.30 12.35 4.63
N LEU A 88 -23.64 12.25 3.48
CA LEU A 88 -22.19 12.04 3.42
C LEU A 88 -21.43 13.21 4.04
N VAL A 89 -20.29 12.93 4.69
CA VAL A 89 -19.32 13.98 4.99
C VAL A 89 -18.79 14.59 3.68
N GLU A 90 -18.28 15.81 3.77
CA GLU A 90 -17.70 16.49 2.61
C GLU A 90 -16.57 15.63 2.01
N ASN A 91 -16.57 15.47 0.69
CA ASN A 91 -15.59 14.68 -0.04
C ASN A 91 -15.54 13.18 0.30
N ALA A 92 -16.54 12.60 1.00
CA ALA A 92 -16.63 11.13 1.19
C ALA A 92 -16.41 10.37 -0.12
N VAL A 93 -17.04 10.85 -1.19
CA VAL A 93 -16.76 10.48 -2.57
C VAL A 93 -16.73 11.75 -3.42
N ALA A 94 -15.62 11.95 -4.11
CA ALA A 94 -15.40 13.09 -4.99
C ALA A 94 -14.93 12.67 -6.39
N VAL A 95 -15.15 13.55 -7.36
CA VAL A 95 -14.79 13.34 -8.76
C VAL A 95 -14.20 14.62 -9.37
N SER A 96 -13.51 14.49 -10.50
CA SER A 96 -13.04 15.64 -11.28
C SER A 96 -14.20 16.39 -11.92
N ALA A 97 -14.00 17.62 -12.38
CA ALA A 97 -15.03 18.35 -13.13
C ALA A 97 -15.38 17.71 -14.49
N ALA A 98 -14.49 16.86 -15.04
CA ALA A 98 -14.62 16.22 -16.33
C ALA A 98 -15.07 14.75 -16.26
N TYR A 99 -15.58 14.29 -15.10
CA TYR A 99 -15.99 12.90 -14.93
C TYR A 99 -17.01 12.46 -15.98
N SER A 100 -16.90 11.23 -16.47
CA SER A 100 -17.80 10.70 -17.49
C SER A 100 -18.74 9.61 -16.99
N GLN A 101 -18.46 8.98 -15.84
CA GLN A 101 -19.25 7.84 -15.36
C GLN A 101 -19.55 7.86 -13.86
N ILE A 102 -20.84 7.79 -13.53
CA ILE A 102 -21.32 7.52 -12.17
C ILE A 102 -22.29 6.35 -12.25
N ASN A 103 -22.06 5.32 -11.45
CA ASN A 103 -22.98 4.20 -11.31
C ASN A 103 -23.05 3.75 -9.85
N ALA A 104 -24.16 4.01 -9.17
CA ALA A 104 -24.45 3.46 -7.83
C ALA A 104 -25.95 3.12 -7.74
N PRO A 105 -26.37 1.99 -8.32
CA PRO A 105 -27.79 1.65 -8.49
C PRO A 105 -28.56 1.47 -7.18
N ASN A 106 -27.85 1.16 -6.08
CA ASN A 106 -28.43 0.94 -4.75
C ASN A 106 -28.01 2.03 -3.75
N ASN A 107 -27.80 3.27 -4.19
CA ASN A 107 -27.32 4.37 -3.36
C ASN A 107 -28.23 4.64 -2.13
N PRO A 108 -27.74 4.40 -0.90
CA PRO A 108 -28.50 4.73 0.32
C PRO A 108 -28.25 6.16 0.83
N TYR A 109 -27.33 6.91 0.22
CA TYR A 109 -26.80 8.17 0.74
C TYR A 109 -27.36 9.41 0.04
N ALA A 110 -27.47 10.49 0.81
CA ALA A 110 -27.61 11.84 0.28
C ALA A 110 -26.22 12.40 -0.08
N GLY A 111 -26.11 13.10 -1.22
CA GLY A 111 -24.86 13.70 -1.68
C GLY A 111 -23.92 12.77 -2.46
N LEU A 112 -24.28 11.50 -2.68
CA LEU A 112 -23.51 10.61 -3.57
C LEU A 112 -23.83 10.87 -5.05
N ILE A 113 -25.09 11.21 -5.36
CA ILE A 113 -25.56 11.52 -6.71
C ILE A 113 -26.42 12.80 -6.66
N PRO A 114 -25.98 13.91 -7.28
CA PRO A 114 -24.66 14.10 -7.88
C PRO A 114 -23.53 14.09 -6.81
N PRO A 115 -22.31 13.63 -7.15
CA PRO A 115 -21.18 13.63 -6.23
C PRO A 115 -20.58 15.02 -6.06
N THR A 116 -19.69 15.16 -5.07
CA THR A 116 -18.90 16.38 -4.89
C THR A 116 -17.88 16.50 -6.02
N ILE A 117 -17.83 17.66 -6.68
CA ILE A 117 -16.84 17.96 -7.71
C ILE A 117 -15.71 18.75 -7.04
N VAL A 118 -14.48 18.26 -7.20
CA VAL A 118 -13.25 18.90 -6.68
C VAL A 118 -12.30 19.20 -7.83
N PRO A 119 -11.29 20.09 -7.65
CA PRO A 119 -10.21 20.25 -8.61
C PRO A 119 -9.56 18.89 -8.94
N ASP A 120 -9.05 18.74 -10.16
CA ASP A 120 -8.38 17.52 -10.60
C ASP A 120 -7.27 17.15 -9.62
N GLN A 121 -7.37 15.94 -9.07
CA GLN A 121 -6.28 15.35 -8.31
C GLN A 121 -5.28 14.79 -9.29
N ILE A 122 -4.18 15.51 -9.50
CA ILE A 122 -3.01 14.96 -10.17
C ILE A 122 -2.33 14.05 -9.16
N VAL A 123 -2.46 12.75 -9.35
CA VAL A 123 -1.67 11.81 -8.55
C VAL A 123 -0.30 11.80 -9.21
N GLU A 124 0.66 12.54 -8.66
CA GLU A 124 2.06 12.31 -9.00
C GLU A 124 2.46 10.91 -8.48
N VAL A 125 2.06 9.88 -9.21
CA VAL A 125 2.53 8.52 -9.03
C VAL A 125 3.98 8.56 -9.45
N GLN A 126 4.88 8.63 -8.47
CA GLN A 126 6.30 8.51 -8.74
C GLN A 126 6.53 7.33 -9.69
N SER A 127 7.39 7.54 -10.70
CA SER A 127 7.72 6.46 -11.63
C SER A 127 8.19 5.23 -10.85
N TYR A 128 7.86 4.01 -11.28
CA TYR A 128 8.36 2.79 -10.64
C TYR A 128 9.89 2.82 -10.49
N GLN A 129 10.59 3.35 -11.49
CA GLN A 129 12.04 3.54 -11.42
C GLN A 129 12.46 4.54 -10.33
N GLY A 130 11.71 5.64 -10.18
CA GLY A 130 11.89 6.61 -9.11
C GLY A 130 11.73 5.98 -7.73
N LEU A 131 10.59 5.33 -7.48
CA LEU A 131 10.31 4.63 -6.21
C LEU A 131 11.37 3.58 -5.91
N ARG A 132 11.70 2.73 -6.88
CA ARG A 132 12.73 1.71 -6.71
C ARG A 132 14.07 2.31 -6.33
N ASN A 133 14.52 3.34 -7.06
CA ASN A 133 15.81 3.96 -6.80
C ASN A 133 15.82 4.67 -5.43
N GLN A 134 14.73 5.35 -5.06
CA GLN A 134 14.57 5.97 -3.75
C GLN A 134 14.63 4.92 -2.64
N THR A 135 13.78 3.88 -2.69
CA THR A 135 13.75 2.81 -1.69
C THR A 135 15.11 2.12 -1.56
N LEU A 136 15.79 1.80 -2.67
CA LEU A 136 17.11 1.18 -2.61
C LEU A 136 18.16 2.11 -1.99
N ALA A 137 18.14 3.41 -2.31
CA ALA A 137 19.07 4.38 -1.71
C ALA A 137 18.84 4.58 -0.21
N GLU A 138 17.59 4.49 0.26
CA GLU A 138 17.23 4.58 1.68
C GLU A 138 17.59 3.29 2.45
N ARG A 139 17.41 2.13 1.80
CA ARG A 139 17.54 0.82 2.46
C ARG A 139 18.92 0.19 2.35
N ILE A 140 19.76 0.65 1.43
CA ILE A 140 21.13 0.15 1.26
C ILE A 140 22.12 1.25 1.68
N PRO A 141 22.77 1.12 2.86
CA PRO A 141 23.81 2.04 3.27
C PRO A 141 24.93 2.15 2.20
N PRO A 142 25.50 3.35 1.97
CA PRO A 142 26.61 3.52 1.04
C PRO A 142 27.78 2.58 1.36
N GLY A 143 28.28 1.88 0.35
CA GLY A 143 29.40 0.95 0.50
C GLY A 143 29.02 -0.48 0.94
N THR A 144 27.73 -0.78 1.12
CA THR A 144 27.26 -2.15 1.37
C THR A 144 27.64 -3.07 0.20
N PRO A 145 28.34 -4.19 0.44
CA PRO A 145 28.71 -5.11 -0.63
C PRO A 145 27.51 -5.89 -1.16
N THR A 146 27.47 -6.09 -2.48
CA THR A 146 26.47 -6.93 -3.15
C THR A 146 27.01 -8.34 -3.33
N GLN A 147 26.24 -9.35 -2.91
CA GLN A 147 26.51 -10.76 -3.18
C GLN A 147 25.74 -11.21 -4.41
N THR A 148 26.39 -11.90 -5.35
CA THR A 148 25.71 -12.46 -6.52
C THR A 148 25.27 -13.90 -6.23
N PHE A 149 24.00 -14.21 -6.52
CA PHE A 149 23.44 -15.56 -6.41
C PHE A 149 22.86 -16.02 -7.76
N ASN A 150 23.24 -17.22 -8.18
CA ASN A 150 22.71 -17.85 -9.39
C ASN A 150 21.90 -19.11 -9.01
N SER A 151 20.58 -19.00 -9.03
CA SER A 151 19.64 -20.07 -8.69
C SER A 151 19.73 -21.29 -9.60
N SER A 152 20.22 -21.13 -10.84
CA SER A 152 20.42 -22.25 -11.78
C SER A 152 21.65 -23.09 -11.42
N GLN A 153 22.65 -22.49 -10.78
CA GLN A 153 23.85 -23.17 -10.32
C GLN A 153 23.69 -23.70 -8.88
N ASN A 154 22.90 -23.01 -8.07
CA ASN A 154 22.62 -23.34 -6.68
C ASN A 154 21.12 -23.53 -6.47
N PRO A 155 20.53 -24.64 -6.95
CA PRO A 155 19.09 -24.86 -6.80
C PRO A 155 18.70 -24.98 -5.33
N ILE A 156 17.61 -24.30 -4.99
CA ILE A 156 16.97 -24.31 -3.67
C ILE A 156 15.66 -25.06 -3.77
N ASN A 157 15.56 -26.22 -3.09
CA ASN A 157 14.36 -27.08 -3.18
C ASN A 157 13.55 -27.10 -1.88
N ASN A 158 14.13 -26.67 -0.75
CA ASN A 158 13.50 -26.70 0.58
C ASN A 158 14.13 -25.65 1.51
N ALA A 159 13.54 -25.43 2.68
CA ALA A 159 14.03 -24.43 3.64
C ALA A 159 15.47 -24.69 4.11
N ALA A 160 15.91 -25.95 4.21
CA ALA A 160 17.30 -26.26 4.57
C ALA A 160 18.28 -25.87 3.44
N ASP A 161 17.89 -26.06 2.17
CA ASP A 161 18.67 -25.55 1.04
C ASP A 161 18.78 -24.02 1.08
N TRP A 162 17.68 -23.32 1.41
CA TRP A 162 17.69 -21.86 1.56
C TRP A 162 18.72 -21.44 2.62
N ALA A 163 18.63 -22.00 3.83
CA ALA A 163 19.53 -21.68 4.93
C ALA A 163 21.02 -21.98 4.63
N ASN A 164 21.30 -23.00 3.82
CA ASN A 164 22.68 -23.43 3.54
C ASN A 164 23.29 -22.80 2.28
N LYS A 165 22.47 -22.38 1.30
CA LYS A 165 22.94 -21.95 -0.03
C LYS A 165 22.66 -20.49 -0.33
N PHE A 166 21.56 -19.95 0.18
CA PHE A 166 21.24 -18.54 -0.04
C PHE A 166 22.01 -17.68 0.98
N PRO A 167 22.49 -16.48 0.60
CA PRO A 167 23.15 -15.59 1.55
C PRO A 167 22.26 -15.29 2.77
N SER A 168 22.84 -15.34 3.96
CA SER A 168 22.13 -15.04 5.20
C SER A 168 21.79 -13.55 5.32
N GLY A 169 20.79 -13.24 6.16
CA GLY A 169 20.42 -11.87 6.50
C GLY A 169 21.57 -11.07 7.10
N GLY A 170 21.49 -9.75 6.96
CA GLY A 170 22.37 -8.83 7.66
C GLY A 170 21.81 -8.48 9.04
N GLU A 171 22.11 -7.26 9.49
CA GLU A 171 21.56 -6.69 10.72
C GLU A 171 20.59 -5.55 10.37
N ALA A 172 19.76 -5.16 11.33
CA ALA A 172 18.91 -3.98 11.18
C ALA A 172 19.76 -2.74 10.84
N GLY A 173 19.42 -2.04 9.74
CA GLY A 173 20.17 -0.88 9.24
C GLY A 173 21.49 -1.23 8.52
N SER A 174 21.83 -2.51 8.37
CA SER A 174 22.96 -2.99 7.57
C SER A 174 22.59 -4.32 6.90
N PRO A 175 21.67 -4.29 5.93
CA PRO A 175 21.13 -5.51 5.34
C PRO A 175 22.15 -6.20 4.43
N THR A 176 21.96 -7.50 4.21
CA THR A 176 22.65 -8.20 3.12
C THR A 176 21.98 -7.86 1.80
N VAL A 177 22.75 -7.37 0.82
CA VAL A 177 22.26 -7.13 -0.54
C VAL A 177 22.61 -8.34 -1.41
N VAL A 178 21.59 -8.97 -1.99
CA VAL A 178 21.73 -10.13 -2.87
C VAL A 178 21.20 -9.80 -4.26
N GLU A 179 22.08 -9.84 -5.25
CA GLU A 179 21.72 -9.76 -6.65
C GLU A 179 21.54 -11.17 -7.22
N VAL A 180 20.32 -11.49 -7.63
CA VAL A 180 19.96 -12.80 -8.19
C VAL A 180 19.91 -12.70 -9.71
N THR A 181 20.69 -13.52 -10.40
CA THR A 181 20.85 -13.41 -11.86
C THR A 181 19.58 -13.82 -12.64
N ASN A 182 18.84 -14.81 -12.13
CA ASN A 182 17.66 -15.43 -12.74
C ASN A 182 16.47 -15.43 -11.76
N GLY A 183 15.34 -16.05 -12.16
CA GLY A 183 14.20 -16.23 -11.27
C GLY A 183 14.55 -16.98 -9.97
N LEU A 184 13.80 -16.70 -8.90
CA LEU A 184 14.01 -17.29 -7.58
C LEU A 184 12.73 -17.94 -7.07
N ASN A 185 12.84 -19.19 -6.65
CA ASN A 185 11.79 -19.89 -5.93
C ASN A 185 12.15 -19.94 -4.45
N VAL A 186 11.27 -19.41 -3.60
CA VAL A 186 11.41 -19.48 -2.14
C VAL A 186 10.56 -20.67 -1.66
N PRO A 187 11.16 -21.72 -1.08
CA PRO A 187 10.42 -22.87 -0.58
C PRO A 187 9.62 -22.55 0.69
N ASP A 188 8.62 -23.38 0.98
CA ASP A 188 7.72 -23.29 2.15
C ASP A 188 8.50 -23.13 3.46
N GLY A 189 7.96 -22.30 4.38
CA GLY A 189 8.51 -22.13 5.72
C GLY A 189 9.87 -21.43 5.80
N VAL A 190 10.18 -20.55 4.84
CA VAL A 190 11.41 -19.74 4.85
C VAL A 190 11.18 -18.41 5.54
N ASP A 191 12.05 -18.12 6.50
CA ASP A 191 12.18 -16.81 7.15
C ASP A 191 13.28 -15.99 6.46
N ILE A 192 12.96 -14.75 6.11
CA ILE A 192 13.89 -13.79 5.50
C ILE A 192 13.89 -12.53 6.35
N ALA A 193 15.06 -12.11 6.82
CA ALA A 193 15.20 -10.91 7.63
C ALA A 193 16.40 -10.07 7.22
N HIS A 194 16.26 -8.75 7.24
CA HIS A 194 17.34 -7.77 6.97
C HIS A 194 18.07 -8.04 5.65
N GLN A 195 17.30 -8.17 4.56
CA GLN A 195 17.83 -8.45 3.22
C GLN A 195 17.23 -7.53 2.16
N VAL A 196 18.06 -7.21 1.17
CA VAL A 196 17.62 -6.61 -0.09
C VAL A 196 17.90 -7.61 -1.21
N ILE A 197 16.85 -8.18 -1.78
CA ILE A 197 16.94 -9.19 -2.83
C ILE A 197 16.53 -8.55 -4.16
N ILE A 198 17.47 -8.46 -5.10
CA ILE A 198 17.29 -7.83 -6.40
C ILE A 198 17.41 -8.90 -7.48
N LEU A 199 16.30 -9.21 -8.16
CA LEU A 199 16.28 -10.11 -9.29
C LEU A 199 16.52 -9.33 -10.57
N LEU A 200 17.62 -9.64 -11.27
CA LEU A 200 17.94 -9.02 -12.55
C LEU A 200 16.97 -9.47 -13.66
N ASN A 201 16.63 -10.75 -13.68
CA ASN A 201 15.71 -11.36 -14.66
C ASN A 201 14.83 -12.42 -13.99
N GLY A 202 13.62 -12.60 -14.52
CA GLY A 202 12.70 -13.63 -14.06
C GLY A 202 11.89 -13.20 -12.83
N GLY A 203 10.97 -14.08 -12.42
CA GLY A 203 10.07 -13.81 -11.30
C GLY A 203 10.59 -14.32 -9.95
N LEU A 204 10.02 -13.77 -8.88
CA LEU A 204 10.16 -14.25 -7.52
C LEU A 204 8.87 -14.99 -7.13
N ASN A 205 9.00 -16.22 -6.67
CA ASN A 205 7.85 -17.06 -6.38
C ASN A 205 8.00 -17.75 -5.01
N PHE A 206 7.14 -17.36 -4.07
CA PHE A 206 6.99 -18.02 -2.79
C PHE A 206 6.08 -19.25 -2.95
N ASN A 207 6.60 -20.43 -2.59
CA ASN A 207 5.89 -21.69 -2.72
C ASN A 207 5.34 -22.14 -1.37
N GLY A 208 4.03 -22.29 -1.26
CA GLY A 208 3.37 -22.76 -0.04
C GLY A 208 3.01 -21.61 0.90
N SER A 209 3.42 -21.75 2.15
CA SER A 209 2.99 -20.98 3.32
C SER A 209 4.11 -20.83 4.36
N GLY A 210 3.77 -20.23 5.51
CA GLY A 210 4.71 -20.11 6.63
C GLY A 210 5.92 -19.23 6.38
N HIS A 211 5.92 -18.42 5.32
CA HIS A 211 7.01 -17.48 5.06
C HIS A 211 6.87 -16.25 5.95
N THR A 212 7.97 -15.85 6.59
CA THR A 212 8.04 -14.56 7.30
C THR A 212 9.08 -13.66 6.64
N LEU A 213 8.73 -12.39 6.48
CA LEU A 213 9.59 -11.34 5.94
C LEU A 213 9.68 -10.22 6.98
N ASN A 214 10.88 -9.89 7.44
CA ASN A 214 11.09 -8.82 8.41
C ASN A 214 12.20 -7.87 7.93
N ASP A 215 11.87 -6.60 7.69
CA ASP A 215 12.84 -5.63 7.17
C ASP A 215 13.49 -6.11 5.86
N VAL A 216 12.64 -6.50 4.90
CA VAL A 216 13.04 -7.07 3.61
C VAL A 216 12.64 -6.16 2.47
N VAL A 217 13.54 -5.98 1.50
CA VAL A 217 13.24 -5.36 0.20
C VAL A 217 13.33 -6.41 -0.89
N LEU A 218 12.25 -6.59 -1.65
CA LEU A 218 12.19 -7.48 -2.81
C LEU A 218 12.07 -6.64 -4.07
N VAL A 219 12.97 -6.84 -5.03
CA VAL A 219 12.95 -6.13 -6.32
C VAL A 219 12.99 -7.12 -7.47
N THR A 220 12.07 -7.00 -8.42
CA THR A 220 12.19 -7.64 -9.75
C THR A 220 12.35 -6.58 -10.82
N ASN A 221 13.49 -6.57 -11.51
CA ASN A 221 13.73 -5.61 -12.61
C ASN A 221 13.07 -6.04 -13.93
N ASN A 222 12.82 -7.34 -14.10
CA ASN A 222 12.16 -7.92 -15.27
C ASN A 222 11.43 -9.22 -14.90
N GLY A 223 10.34 -9.10 -14.15
CA GLY A 223 9.51 -10.24 -13.79
C GLY A 223 8.41 -9.94 -12.78
N ASN A 224 7.63 -10.96 -12.47
CA ASN A 224 6.50 -10.88 -11.53
C ASN A 224 6.91 -11.34 -10.13
N ILE A 225 6.13 -10.97 -9.12
CA ILE A 225 6.26 -11.50 -7.76
C ILE A 225 4.96 -12.22 -7.37
N ASN A 226 5.08 -13.50 -6.99
CA ASN A 226 4.02 -14.24 -6.32
C ASN A 226 4.36 -14.36 -4.83
N LEU A 227 3.63 -13.65 -3.98
CA LEU A 227 3.85 -13.59 -2.54
C LEU A 227 3.15 -14.71 -1.75
N ALA A 228 2.32 -15.54 -2.40
CA ALA A 228 1.56 -16.59 -1.72
C ALA A 228 0.87 -16.09 -0.43
N THR A 229 1.29 -16.59 0.74
CA THR A 229 0.71 -16.24 2.06
C THR A 229 1.76 -15.65 3.04
N VAL A 230 2.73 -14.88 2.52
CA VAL A 230 3.77 -14.22 3.33
C VAL A 230 3.20 -13.42 4.50
N GLN A 231 3.89 -13.48 5.63
CA GLN A 231 3.70 -12.59 6.78
C GLN A 231 4.84 -11.58 6.75
N ALA A 232 4.56 -10.34 6.38
CA ALA A 232 5.57 -9.32 6.11
C ALA A 232 5.49 -8.19 7.13
N THR A 233 6.62 -7.76 7.68
CA THR A 233 6.75 -6.62 8.60
C THR A 233 7.84 -5.68 8.10
N ASP A 234 7.53 -4.39 8.00
CA ASP A 234 8.46 -3.35 7.53
C ASP A 234 9.13 -3.72 6.19
N THR A 235 8.33 -4.10 5.19
CA THR A 235 8.85 -4.61 3.90
C THR A 235 8.57 -3.69 2.73
N ALA A 236 9.42 -3.74 1.70
CA ALA A 236 9.16 -3.09 0.41
C ALA A 236 9.17 -4.12 -0.71
N ILE A 237 8.05 -4.26 -1.42
CA ILE A 237 7.88 -5.19 -2.54
C ILE A 237 7.74 -4.40 -3.84
N LEU A 238 8.75 -4.51 -4.70
CA LEU A 238 8.92 -3.67 -5.88
C LEU A 238 9.01 -4.51 -7.16
N SER A 239 7.95 -4.53 -7.97
CA SER A 239 7.91 -5.37 -9.18
C SER A 239 7.81 -4.57 -10.48
N SER A 240 8.70 -4.84 -11.44
CA SER A 240 8.56 -4.29 -12.79
C SER A 240 7.38 -4.91 -13.55
N GLY A 241 6.95 -6.11 -13.14
CA GLY A 241 5.82 -6.84 -13.70
C GLY A 241 4.61 -6.82 -12.77
N GLY A 242 3.87 -7.92 -12.79
CA GLY A 242 2.73 -8.11 -11.90
C GLY A 242 3.12 -8.51 -10.48
N ILE A 243 2.22 -8.27 -9.54
CA ILE A 243 2.28 -8.82 -8.18
C ILE A 243 0.98 -9.55 -7.91
N ASN A 244 1.08 -10.77 -7.38
CA ASN A 244 -0.07 -11.53 -6.93
C ASN A 244 0.18 -12.11 -5.54
N MET A 245 -0.90 -12.26 -4.76
CA MET A 245 -0.87 -12.87 -3.42
C MET A 245 -2.19 -13.56 -3.13
N ASN A 246 -2.21 -14.40 -2.10
CA ASN A 246 -3.41 -15.10 -1.63
C ASN A 246 -3.99 -14.41 -0.38
N GLY A 247 -5.20 -14.82 0.01
CA GLY A 247 -5.91 -14.32 1.19
C GLY A 247 -5.21 -14.48 2.54
N GLY A 248 -4.10 -15.23 2.60
CA GLY A 248 -3.30 -15.41 3.81
C GLY A 248 -2.18 -14.38 3.97
N ALA A 249 -1.86 -13.57 2.95
CA ALA A 249 -0.78 -12.60 3.04
C ALA A 249 -1.12 -11.47 4.03
N ARG A 250 -0.18 -11.11 4.91
CA ARG A 250 -0.34 -10.07 5.93
C ARG A 250 0.82 -9.09 5.92
N PHE A 251 0.51 -7.82 6.16
CA PHE A 251 1.48 -6.73 6.19
C PHE A 251 1.38 -5.97 7.53
N ALA A 252 2.47 -5.92 8.27
CA ALA A 252 2.62 -5.19 9.52
C ALA A 252 3.70 -4.11 9.40
N GLY A 253 3.78 -3.26 10.42
CA GLY A 253 4.67 -2.11 10.43
C GLY A 253 4.40 -1.19 9.25
N SER A 254 5.44 -0.51 8.76
CA SER A 254 5.31 0.33 7.57
C SER A 254 5.80 -0.41 6.33
N SER A 255 4.83 -0.92 5.55
CA SER A 255 5.10 -1.71 4.35
C SER A 255 4.70 -0.98 3.06
N LEU A 256 5.46 -1.24 2.00
CA LEU A 256 5.25 -0.70 0.66
C LEU A 256 5.08 -1.83 -0.36
N ILE A 257 4.08 -1.71 -1.22
CA ILE A 257 3.98 -2.47 -2.46
C ILE A 257 3.95 -1.48 -3.60
N ALA A 258 4.93 -1.56 -4.51
CA ALA A 258 4.91 -0.77 -5.73
C ALA A 258 5.14 -1.63 -6.95
N ASN A 259 4.40 -1.38 -8.02
CA ASN A 259 4.60 -2.11 -9.25
C ASN A 259 4.28 -1.29 -10.51
N ASN A 260 5.00 -1.64 -11.58
CA ASN A 260 4.80 -1.07 -12.91
C ASN A 260 3.75 -1.83 -13.74
N GLY A 261 3.42 -3.07 -13.38
CA GLY A 261 2.38 -3.89 -14.02
C GLY A 261 1.04 -3.87 -13.28
N SER A 262 0.31 -4.98 -13.33
CA SER A 262 -0.95 -5.17 -12.58
C SER A 262 -0.71 -5.77 -11.18
N LEU A 263 -1.48 -5.32 -10.18
CA LEU A 263 -1.48 -5.88 -8.83
C LEU A 263 -2.82 -6.57 -8.56
N ASN A 264 -2.77 -7.85 -8.18
CA ASN A 264 -3.91 -8.56 -7.57
C ASN A 264 -3.66 -8.71 -6.07
N PHE A 265 -4.16 -7.75 -5.29
CA PHE A 265 -4.02 -7.70 -3.85
C PHE A 265 -5.14 -8.50 -3.20
N ASN A 266 -4.82 -9.64 -2.59
CA ASN A 266 -5.76 -10.42 -1.79
C ASN A 266 -5.42 -10.44 -0.30
N GLY A 267 -4.33 -9.78 0.10
CA GLY A 267 -3.84 -9.76 1.48
C GLY A 267 -4.67 -8.89 2.40
N ALA A 268 -4.06 -8.49 3.51
CA ALA A 268 -4.57 -7.48 4.43
C ALA A 268 -3.41 -6.93 5.27
N THR A 269 -3.62 -5.85 6.02
CA THR A 269 -2.71 -5.55 7.13
C THR A 269 -2.88 -6.58 8.25
N SER A 270 -1.87 -6.74 9.10
CA SER A 270 -1.90 -7.67 10.24
C SER A 270 -2.89 -7.22 11.32
N SER A 271 -3.02 -5.90 11.50
CA SER A 271 -4.01 -5.26 12.36
C SER A 271 -4.57 -4.00 11.68
N ILE A 272 -5.39 -3.24 12.42
CA ILE A 272 -5.85 -1.90 12.07
C ILE A 272 -5.15 -0.81 12.89
N ASP A 273 -4.14 -1.19 13.67
CA ASP A 273 -3.40 -0.28 14.53
C ASP A 273 -2.64 0.74 13.66
N PRO A 274 -2.45 1.99 14.14
CA PRO A 274 -1.77 3.04 13.36
C PRO A 274 -0.35 2.71 12.92
N GLU A 275 0.29 1.74 13.58
CA GLU A 275 1.64 1.27 13.26
C GLU A 275 1.66 0.29 12.07
N ASP A 276 0.55 -0.42 11.82
CA ASP A 276 0.41 -1.36 10.71
C ASP A 276 -0.20 -0.64 9.50
N THR A 277 0.67 -0.13 8.63
CA THR A 277 0.29 0.69 7.47
C THR A 277 0.83 0.09 6.19
N LEU A 278 -0.04 0.03 5.18
CA LEU A 278 0.33 -0.44 3.86
C LEU A 278 0.16 0.66 2.81
N GLN A 279 1.27 1.06 2.19
CA GLN A 279 1.21 1.91 1.01
C GLN A 279 1.23 1.04 -0.26
N ILE A 280 0.27 1.24 -1.15
CA ILE A 280 0.22 0.58 -2.46
C ILE A 280 0.31 1.63 -3.56
N VAL A 281 1.30 1.45 -4.45
CA VAL A 281 1.51 2.33 -5.61
C VAL A 281 1.54 1.52 -6.90
N VAL A 282 0.51 1.66 -7.74
CA VAL A 282 0.36 0.86 -8.97
C VAL A 282 0.31 1.76 -10.20
N GLN A 283 1.11 1.48 -11.21
CA GLN A 283 1.09 2.30 -12.44
C GLN A 283 0.02 1.87 -13.45
N GLN A 284 -0.35 0.59 -13.47
CA GLN A 284 -1.42 0.04 -14.31
C GLN A 284 -2.57 -0.43 -13.41
N ASP A 285 -3.18 -1.58 -13.73
CA ASP A 285 -4.35 -2.11 -13.05
C ASP A 285 -4.11 -2.54 -11.59
N LEU A 286 -4.85 -1.94 -10.68
CA LEU A 286 -5.07 -2.48 -9.33
C LEU A 286 -6.39 -3.27 -9.29
N THR A 287 -6.29 -4.57 -8.95
CA THR A 287 -7.39 -5.35 -8.39
C THR A 287 -7.18 -5.52 -6.88
N PHE A 288 -8.02 -4.88 -6.07
CA PHE A 288 -7.92 -4.95 -4.61
C PHE A 288 -9.06 -5.79 -4.02
N ASN A 289 -8.77 -7.01 -3.56
CA ASN A 289 -9.68 -7.91 -2.84
C ASN A 289 -9.17 -8.24 -1.44
N ALA A 290 -9.11 -7.27 -0.54
CA ALA A 290 -8.60 -7.53 0.80
C ALA A 290 -9.36 -8.67 1.51
N SER A 291 -8.60 -9.58 2.11
CA SER A 291 -9.13 -10.75 2.83
C SER A 291 -9.58 -10.44 4.25
N ALA A 292 -9.14 -9.32 4.81
CA ALA A 292 -9.46 -8.80 6.14
C ALA A 292 -9.38 -7.27 6.14
N ASN A 293 -9.63 -6.64 7.28
CA ASN A 293 -9.48 -5.20 7.43
C ASN A 293 -8.08 -4.77 7.01
N THR A 294 -7.97 -3.67 6.27
CA THR A 294 -6.69 -3.13 5.80
C THR A 294 -6.60 -1.66 6.13
N ARG A 295 -5.45 -1.23 6.65
CA ARG A 295 -5.15 0.19 6.86
C ARG A 295 -4.04 0.63 5.91
N GLY A 296 -4.23 1.76 5.25
CA GLY A 296 -3.21 2.21 4.31
C GLY A 296 -3.61 3.30 3.35
N GLU A 297 -2.86 3.38 2.28
CA GLU A 297 -3.03 4.34 1.20
C GLU A 297 -2.94 3.62 -0.15
N LEU A 298 -3.91 3.91 -1.03
CA LEU A 298 -3.92 3.42 -2.41
C LEU A 298 -3.70 4.58 -3.38
N ARG A 299 -2.59 4.51 -4.13
CA ARG A 299 -2.30 5.44 -5.23
C ARG A 299 -2.14 4.64 -6.51
N ALA A 300 -2.92 4.96 -7.53
CA ALA A 300 -2.76 4.34 -8.82
C ALA A 300 -2.98 5.29 -9.99
N GLY A 301 -2.17 5.13 -11.04
CA GLY A 301 -2.34 5.84 -12.31
C GLY A 301 -3.64 5.43 -13.00
N GLU A 302 -3.96 4.14 -12.99
CA GLU A 302 -5.25 3.61 -13.41
C GLU A 302 -5.81 2.62 -12.37
N ILE A 303 -6.84 3.00 -11.60
CA ILE A 303 -7.63 1.99 -10.88
C ILE A 303 -8.63 1.41 -11.87
N SER A 304 -8.57 0.10 -12.11
CA SER A 304 -9.61 -0.58 -12.88
C SER A 304 -10.61 -1.31 -11.97
N ARG A 305 -10.22 -1.73 -10.75
CA ARG A 305 -11.13 -2.56 -9.93
C ARG A 305 -10.78 -2.68 -8.42
N LEU A 306 -11.63 -2.17 -7.53
CA LEU A 306 -11.70 -2.60 -6.12
C LEU A 306 -12.83 -3.65 -5.98
N THR A 307 -12.53 -4.81 -5.41
CA THR A 307 -13.49 -5.92 -5.29
C THR A 307 -13.35 -6.56 -3.92
N ALA A 308 -14.22 -6.16 -3.01
CA ALA A 308 -14.28 -6.63 -1.62
C ALA A 308 -13.23 -6.00 -0.70
N MET A 309 -13.74 -5.34 0.32
CA MET A 309 -13.01 -4.85 1.48
C MET A 309 -13.90 -5.17 2.70
N PRO A 310 -13.41 -5.86 3.74
CA PRO A 310 -14.15 -5.98 4.98
C PRO A 310 -14.24 -4.62 5.69
N ARG A 311 -13.12 -3.89 5.77
CA ARG A 311 -12.98 -2.48 6.21
C ARG A 311 -11.66 -1.91 5.69
N TRP A 312 -11.66 -0.67 5.21
CA TRP A 312 -10.48 0.08 4.78
C TRP A 312 -10.36 1.38 5.58
N LEU A 313 -9.26 1.53 6.31
CA LEU A 313 -9.00 2.71 7.13
C LEU A 313 -7.99 3.64 6.46
N GLY A 314 -8.33 4.92 6.44
CA GLY A 314 -7.48 5.97 5.93
C GLY A 314 -6.29 6.29 6.82
N LEU A 315 -5.32 6.99 6.23
CA LEU A 315 -4.27 7.69 6.97
C LEU A 315 -4.67 9.16 7.07
N SER A 316 -5.54 9.55 8.00
CA SER A 316 -5.74 10.97 8.29
C SER A 316 -4.82 11.42 9.45
N GLY A 317 -4.42 12.70 9.47
CA GLY A 317 -3.79 13.29 10.66
C GLY A 317 -2.28 13.49 10.65
N ARG A 318 -1.63 13.68 9.49
CA ARG A 318 -0.30 14.34 9.50
C ARG A 318 -0.48 15.82 9.81
N LYS A 319 -0.59 16.13 11.10
CA LYS A 319 -0.39 17.49 11.62
C LYS A 319 0.97 17.94 11.11
N ALA A 320 0.99 18.87 10.15
CA ALA A 320 2.22 19.49 9.70
C ALA A 320 2.98 19.97 10.95
N ILE A 321 4.13 19.36 11.22
CA ILE A 321 5.06 19.93 12.20
C ILE A 321 5.55 21.20 11.53
N SER A 322 4.86 22.32 11.84
CA SER A 322 5.36 23.65 11.52
C SER A 322 6.78 23.73 12.09
N PRO A 323 7.81 24.03 11.29
CA PRO A 323 9.10 24.35 11.84
C PRO A 323 8.89 25.56 12.74
N SER A 324 9.11 25.38 14.04
CA SER A 324 9.13 26.49 14.98
C SER A 324 10.15 27.49 14.45
N THR A 325 9.66 28.66 14.07
CA THR A 325 10.50 29.84 13.90
C THR A 325 11.15 30.14 15.24
N VAL A 326 12.33 29.57 15.45
CA VAL A 326 13.30 30.11 16.40
C VAL A 326 13.77 31.42 15.80
N GLY A 327 13.09 32.50 16.20
CA GLY A 327 13.60 33.85 15.97
C GLY A 327 14.88 34.05 16.79
N PRO A 328 15.84 34.85 16.28
CA PRO A 328 17.08 35.10 17.01
C PRO A 328 16.80 36.00 18.23
N GLN A 329 17.28 35.56 19.39
CA GLN A 329 17.77 36.46 20.45
C GLN A 329 19.21 36.07 20.77
#